data_AF-A0A932VDF8-F1
#
_entry.id   AF-A0A932VDF8-F1
#
_cell.length_a   1.000
_cell.length_b   1.000
_cell.length_c   1.000
_cell.angle_alpha   90.00
_cell.angle_beta   90.00
_cell.angle_gamma   90.00
#
_symmetry.space_group_name_H-M   'P 1'
#
loop_
_entity.id
_entity.type
_entity.pdbx_description
1 polymer ?
#
loop_
_entity_poly.entity_id
_entity_poly.type
_entity_poly.pdbx_seq_one_letter_code
_entity_poly.pdbx_strand_id
1 'polypeptide(L)'
;MVSVLAAVVLPVAGCCHRSVRPASVERPGGAEMVLVHGDSRVGTYVSRPEAFSTSSYWIEGPTGLILIDTQFLFSAATELVDWAEKVTGKKAVLAIVLHPNPDKFNGTEILKKRGIRVVSSEQVVKLIPEIHEDRHHWFYDRYKPDYPDVAPVVESFGAGTVELAAAGLKVKAHVLGAGCSEAHVVVEFDDHVFAGDLVANNHHSWLEIGKTDEWLRRLAEIRALHPQYVHPGRGANGGAELLDREESYLRHVVKLVAREHPRMPAPDAAIERIKAQLEKDYPGYGNAYFLEIGLPAEWERQAGLRRHSGH
;
A
#
# COMPACT_ATOMS: atom_id res chain seq x y z
N MET A 1 -14.81 37.02 -63.51
CA MET A 1 -15.94 36.09 -63.74
C MET A 1 -15.56 34.72 -63.21
N VAL A 2 -16.33 34.22 -62.24
CA VAL A 2 -16.71 32.82 -61.95
C VAL A 2 -15.63 31.73 -62.20
N SER A 3 -14.95 31.21 -61.17
CA SER A 3 -15.27 29.99 -60.39
C SER A 3 -15.26 28.66 -61.16
N VAL A 4 -14.35 27.75 -60.78
CA VAL A 4 -14.61 26.30 -60.66
C VAL A 4 -13.88 25.77 -59.41
N LEU A 5 -14.65 25.16 -58.52
CA LEU A 5 -14.23 24.47 -57.29
C LEU A 5 -13.47 23.16 -57.60
N ALA A 6 -12.46 22.86 -56.80
CA ALA A 6 -12.03 21.49 -56.53
C ALA A 6 -12.03 21.28 -55.01
N ALA A 7 -12.87 20.37 -54.54
CA ALA A 7 -13.00 20.00 -53.14
C ALA A 7 -11.81 19.13 -52.72
N VAL A 8 -11.11 19.53 -51.65
CA VAL A 8 -10.13 18.70 -50.95
C VAL A 8 -10.75 18.30 -49.61
N VAL A 9 -11.02 17.00 -49.47
CA VAL A 9 -11.41 16.39 -48.19
C VAL A 9 -10.13 16.19 -47.38
N LEU A 10 -9.99 16.92 -46.28
CA LEU A 10 -8.94 16.71 -45.28
C LEU A 10 -9.46 15.74 -44.20
N PRO A 11 -8.75 14.64 -43.89
CA PRO A 11 -9.12 13.78 -42.78
C PRO A 11 -8.80 14.47 -41.44
N VAL A 12 -9.77 14.43 -40.53
CA VAL A 12 -9.62 14.87 -39.13
C VAL A 12 -8.69 13.89 -38.42
N ALA A 13 -7.48 14.33 -38.10
CA ALA A 13 -6.57 13.58 -37.25
C ALA A 13 -7.05 13.66 -35.79
N GLY A 14 -7.54 12.53 -35.28
CA GLY A 14 -7.90 12.37 -33.87
C GLY A 14 -6.67 12.52 -32.97
N CYS A 15 -6.82 13.30 -31.90
CA CYS A 15 -5.83 13.43 -30.84
C CYS A 15 -5.69 12.10 -30.08
N CYS A 16 -4.72 11.27 -30.47
CA CYS A 16 -4.24 10.18 -29.62
C CYS A 16 -3.57 10.77 -28.36
N HIS A 17 -4.19 10.57 -27.20
CA HIS A 17 -3.54 10.78 -25.91
C HIS A 17 -2.40 9.76 -25.77
N ARG A 18 -1.15 10.23 -25.89
CA ARG A 18 0.04 9.44 -25.57
C ARG A 18 0.11 9.29 -24.05
N SER A 19 -0.09 8.09 -23.51
CA SER A 19 0.26 7.79 -22.12
C SER A 19 1.77 7.98 -21.96
N VAL A 20 2.19 9.01 -21.25
CA VAL A 20 3.59 9.15 -20.82
C VAL A 20 3.81 8.09 -19.75
N ARG A 21 4.60 7.05 -20.06
CA ARG A 21 5.05 6.13 -19.02
C ARG A 21 5.92 6.93 -18.04
N PRO A 22 5.70 6.83 -16.72
CA PRO A 22 6.63 7.41 -15.76
C PRO A 22 8.04 6.89 -16.01
N ALA A 23 9.03 7.77 -15.91
CA ALA A 23 10.42 7.35 -15.96
C ALA A 23 10.75 6.59 -14.67
N SER A 24 10.69 5.26 -14.71
CA SER A 24 11.26 4.42 -13.66
C SER A 24 12.78 4.39 -13.83
N VAL A 25 13.47 4.52 -12.71
CA VAL A 25 14.92 4.51 -12.68
C VAL A 25 15.36 3.36 -11.77
N GLU A 26 15.61 2.20 -12.38
CA GLU A 26 16.11 1.00 -11.69
C GLU A 26 17.60 1.19 -11.34
N ARG A 27 17.95 1.28 -10.05
CA ARG A 27 19.33 1.59 -9.60
C ARG A 27 19.66 0.98 -8.23
N PRO A 28 20.96 0.90 -7.87
CA PRO A 28 21.68 -0.35 -7.58
C PRO A 28 21.01 -1.24 -6.52
N GLY A 29 20.92 -2.54 -6.81
CA GLY A 29 20.45 -3.56 -5.86
C GLY A 29 18.98 -3.99 -5.98
N GLY A 30 18.23 -3.48 -6.97
CA GLY A 30 16.86 -3.92 -7.26
C GLY A 30 15.75 -3.12 -6.56
N ALA A 31 16.08 -1.98 -5.94
CA ALA A 31 15.08 -1.00 -5.47
C ALA A 31 14.65 -0.12 -6.65
N GLU A 32 13.38 0.28 -6.67
CA GLU A 32 12.82 1.10 -7.73
C GLU A 32 12.40 2.47 -7.22
N MET A 33 12.58 3.48 -8.07
CA MET A 33 12.15 4.85 -7.81
C MET A 33 11.29 5.35 -8.95
N VAL A 34 10.16 5.96 -8.61
CA VAL A 34 9.25 6.58 -9.57
C VAL A 34 8.92 8.00 -9.12
N LEU A 35 9.27 8.99 -9.96
CA LEU A 35 9.25 10.40 -9.59
C LEU A 35 7.98 11.16 -9.99
N VAL A 36 7.15 10.62 -10.89
CA VAL A 36 5.97 11.37 -11.38
C VAL A 36 4.83 10.42 -11.74
N HIS A 37 3.71 10.54 -11.04
CA HIS A 37 2.41 10.04 -11.49
C HIS A 37 1.44 11.22 -11.53
N GLY A 38 1.44 11.98 -12.62
CA GLY A 38 0.53 13.12 -12.83
C GLY A 38 0.81 14.37 -11.98
N ASP A 39 1.44 14.22 -10.81
CA ASP A 39 1.91 15.31 -9.94
C ASP A 39 3.40 15.12 -9.60
N SER A 40 4.20 16.16 -9.82
CA SER A 40 5.65 16.14 -9.52
C SER A 40 5.97 16.25 -8.04
N ARG A 41 5.01 16.60 -7.19
CA ARG A 41 5.18 16.69 -5.73
C ARG A 41 5.24 15.30 -5.08
N VAL A 42 4.73 14.26 -5.73
CA VAL A 42 4.64 12.92 -5.15
C VAL A 42 5.66 12.01 -5.80
N GLY A 43 6.54 11.43 -4.99
CA GLY A 43 7.45 10.38 -5.42
C GLY A 43 7.32 9.10 -4.62
N THR A 44 7.79 8.01 -5.22
CA THR A 44 7.69 6.66 -4.68
C THR A 44 9.06 6.02 -4.60
N TYR A 45 9.34 5.39 -3.47
CA TYR A 45 10.42 4.44 -3.26
C TYR A 45 9.83 3.05 -3.05
N VAL A 46 10.32 2.07 -3.81
CA VAL A 46 9.94 0.66 -3.68
C VAL A 46 11.16 -0.12 -3.21
N SER A 47 11.01 -0.86 -2.12
CA SER A 47 12.08 -1.71 -1.60
C SER A 47 12.42 -2.85 -2.55
N ARG A 48 13.56 -3.48 -2.28
CA ARG A 48 14.00 -4.69 -2.98
C ARG A 48 13.03 -5.85 -2.70
N PRO A 49 12.92 -6.86 -3.59
CA PRO A 49 12.06 -8.03 -3.39
C PRO A 49 12.26 -8.75 -2.06
N GLU A 50 13.51 -8.83 -1.57
CA GLU A 50 13.85 -9.44 -0.29
C GLU A 50 13.31 -8.66 0.92
N ALA A 51 12.94 -7.40 0.72
CA ALA A 51 12.25 -6.53 1.66
C ALA A 51 10.80 -6.26 1.23
N PHE A 52 10.17 -7.25 0.59
CA PHE A 52 8.73 -7.32 0.27
C PHE A 52 8.23 -6.39 -0.82
N SER A 53 9.11 -5.75 -1.60
CA SER A 53 8.72 -4.78 -2.65
C SER A 53 7.68 -3.75 -2.16
N THR A 54 7.84 -3.31 -0.91
CA THR A 54 6.91 -2.40 -0.25
C THR A 54 7.15 -0.97 -0.72
N SER A 55 6.08 -0.21 -0.88
CA SER A 55 6.12 1.17 -1.33
C SER A 55 6.04 2.13 -0.15
N SER A 56 6.94 3.12 -0.15
CA SER A 56 6.82 4.34 0.65
C SER A 56 6.83 5.55 -0.27
N TYR A 57 6.30 6.65 0.23
CA TYR A 57 6.10 7.86 -0.56
C TYR A 57 6.71 9.06 0.10
N TRP A 58 6.98 10.10 -0.69
CA TRP A 58 7.18 11.45 -0.18
C TRP A 58 6.27 12.43 -0.92
N ILE A 59 5.83 13.44 -0.18
CA ILE A 59 5.05 14.57 -0.67
C ILE A 59 5.90 15.83 -0.48
N GLU A 60 6.25 16.47 -1.58
CA GLU A 60 7.08 17.66 -1.61
C GLU A 60 6.24 18.91 -1.32
N GLY A 61 6.52 19.54 -0.19
CA GLY A 61 5.94 20.82 0.20
C GLY A 61 6.87 22.00 -0.04
N PRO A 62 6.39 23.25 0.13
CA PRO A 62 7.23 24.44 0.02
C PRO A 62 8.46 24.45 0.94
N THR A 63 8.35 23.90 2.16
CA THR A 63 9.40 24.01 3.19
C THR A 63 10.02 22.68 3.63
N GLY A 64 9.56 21.55 3.09
CA GLY A 64 10.07 20.23 3.48
C GLY A 64 9.37 19.09 2.75
N LEU A 65 9.52 17.87 3.27
CA LEU A 65 8.84 16.67 2.80
C LEU A 65 8.00 16.03 3.91
N ILE A 66 6.86 15.48 3.52
CA ILE A 66 6.08 14.52 4.33
C ILE A 66 6.31 13.13 3.74
N LEU A 67 6.77 12.18 4.55
CA LEU A 67 6.95 10.78 4.15
C LEU A 67 5.72 9.96 4.54
N ILE A 68 5.43 8.93 3.75
CA ILE A 68 4.39 7.94 4.02
C ILE A 68 5.06 6.58 4.16
N ASP A 69 4.85 5.97 5.34
CA ASP A 69 5.52 4.76 5.81
C ASP A 69 7.04 4.89 5.95
N THR A 70 7.66 3.90 6.60
CA THR A 70 9.07 3.96 7.02
C THR A 70 9.90 2.77 6.60
N GLN A 71 9.39 1.91 5.72
CA GLN A 71 10.09 0.74 5.16
C GLN A 71 10.39 -0.37 6.19
N PHE A 72 10.68 -1.57 5.65
CA PHE A 72 10.91 -2.80 6.42
C PHE A 72 12.30 -2.91 7.06
N LEU A 73 13.32 -2.44 6.35
CA LEU A 73 14.73 -2.51 6.77
C LEU A 73 15.28 -1.10 7.03
N PHE A 74 16.27 -1.01 7.91
CA PHE A 74 16.95 0.26 8.21
C PHE A 74 17.66 0.84 6.98
N SER A 75 18.28 -0.01 6.16
CA SER A 75 18.91 0.38 4.91
C SER A 75 17.90 0.98 3.93
N ALA A 76 16.74 0.33 3.74
CA ALA A 76 15.66 0.82 2.89
C ALA A 76 15.06 2.14 3.40
N ALA A 77 14.88 2.28 4.72
CA ALA A 77 14.45 3.53 5.34
C ALA A 77 15.46 4.67 5.11
N THR A 78 16.76 4.37 5.19
CA THR A 78 17.83 5.32 4.91
C THR A 78 17.81 5.73 3.44
N GLU A 79 17.72 4.76 2.53
CA GLU A 79 17.64 4.99 1.08
C GLU A 79 16.43 5.86 0.72
N LEU A 80 15.24 5.57 1.27
CA LEU A 80 14.03 6.38 1.08
C LEU A 80 14.29 7.86 1.40
N VAL A 81 14.81 8.15 2.59
CA VAL A 81 15.00 9.54 3.03
C VAL A 81 16.11 10.20 2.20
N ASP A 82 17.23 9.53 1.98
CA ASP A 82 18.35 10.08 1.21
C ASP A 82 17.93 10.43 -0.21
N TRP A 83 17.14 9.56 -0.85
CA TRP A 83 16.63 9.82 -2.19
C TRP A 83 15.62 10.95 -2.21
N ALA A 84 14.62 10.92 -1.34
CA ALA A 84 13.61 11.97 -1.26
C ALA A 84 14.24 13.35 -1.05
N GLU A 85 15.22 13.46 -0.14
CA GLU A 85 15.93 14.72 0.09
C GLU A 85 16.86 15.11 -1.07
N LYS A 86 17.52 14.14 -1.72
CA LYS A 86 18.41 14.39 -2.85
C LYS A 86 17.66 14.91 -4.07
N VAL A 87 16.51 14.32 -4.42
CA VAL A 87 15.77 14.68 -5.63
C VAL A 87 15.01 16.00 -5.49
N THR A 88 14.59 16.34 -4.27
CA THR A 88 13.84 17.58 -3.99
C THR A 88 14.72 18.73 -3.49
N GLY A 89 15.92 18.42 -2.96
CA GLY A 89 16.76 19.39 -2.26
C GLY A 89 16.20 19.85 -0.90
N LYS A 90 15.12 19.23 -0.41
CA LYS A 90 14.41 19.61 0.83
C LYS A 90 14.59 18.54 1.90
N LYS A 91 14.41 18.91 3.17
CA LYS A 91 14.48 17.97 4.30
C LYS A 91 13.12 17.35 4.59
N ALA A 92 13.11 16.06 4.91
CA ALA A 92 11.93 15.44 5.48
C ALA A 92 11.70 15.96 6.90
N VAL A 93 10.44 16.22 7.27
CA VAL A 93 10.09 16.80 8.57
C VAL A 93 9.01 16.01 9.30
N LEU A 94 8.18 15.27 8.56
CA LEU A 94 7.11 14.43 9.08
C LEU A 94 7.13 13.09 8.32
N ALA A 95 6.84 12.00 9.01
CA ALA A 95 6.47 10.72 8.43
C ALA A 95 5.19 10.20 9.07
N ILE A 96 4.31 9.59 8.26
CA ILE A 96 3.04 9.02 8.70
C ILE A 96 3.05 7.52 8.45
N VAL A 97 2.94 6.72 9.51
CA VAL A 97 2.80 5.25 9.40
C VAL A 97 1.33 4.92 9.18
N LEU A 98 1.03 4.16 8.14
CA LEU A 98 -0.35 3.88 7.76
C LEU A 98 -0.98 2.74 8.56
N HIS A 99 -0.25 1.66 8.84
CA HIS A 99 -0.80 0.51 9.57
C HIS A 99 0.29 -0.31 10.26
N PRO A 100 -0.04 -1.21 11.20
CA PRO A 100 0.95 -1.85 12.05
C PRO A 100 1.56 -3.09 11.38
N ASN A 101 1.93 -3.04 10.10
CA ASN A 101 2.79 -4.07 9.51
C ASN A 101 4.25 -3.60 9.57
N PRO A 102 5.23 -4.49 9.79
CA PRO A 102 6.63 -4.11 10.05
C PRO A 102 7.24 -3.30 8.91
N ASP A 103 6.83 -3.56 7.67
CA ASP A 103 7.28 -2.83 6.49
C ASP A 103 6.81 -1.37 6.43
N LYS A 104 5.93 -0.96 7.36
CA LYS A 104 5.41 0.40 7.48
C LYS A 104 6.05 1.17 8.62
N PHE A 105 6.47 0.52 9.71
CA PHE A 105 6.95 1.20 10.93
C PHE A 105 8.40 0.91 11.32
N ASN A 106 9.06 -0.12 10.78
CA ASN A 106 10.38 -0.55 11.26
C ASN A 106 11.46 0.53 11.16
N GLY A 107 11.49 1.30 10.08
CA GLY A 107 12.48 2.37 9.89
C GLY A 107 12.26 3.62 10.74
N THR A 108 11.25 3.66 11.62
CA THR A 108 10.95 4.82 12.49
C THR A 108 12.18 5.35 13.23
N GLU A 109 13.05 4.48 13.77
CA GLU A 109 14.24 4.92 14.50
C GLU A 109 15.24 5.67 13.59
N ILE A 110 15.40 5.22 12.35
CA ILE A 110 16.27 5.86 11.35
C ILE A 110 15.78 7.28 11.06
N LEU A 111 14.47 7.44 10.88
CA LEU A 111 13.86 8.74 10.62
C LEU A 111 13.99 9.67 11.84
N LYS A 112 13.73 9.16 13.06
CA LYS A 112 13.85 9.95 14.30
C LYS A 112 15.28 10.42 14.55
N LYS A 113 16.29 9.61 14.26
CA LYS A 113 17.72 10.02 14.34
C LYS A 113 18.05 11.20 13.42
N ARG A 114 17.27 11.41 12.36
CA ARG A 114 17.39 12.57 11.46
C ARG A 114 16.54 13.77 11.86
N GLY A 115 15.85 13.70 13.01
CA GLY A 115 14.95 14.76 13.47
C GLY A 115 13.58 14.76 12.78
N ILE A 116 13.23 13.69 12.06
CA ILE A 116 11.92 13.56 11.42
C ILE A 116 10.92 13.08 12.46
N ARG A 117 9.82 13.82 12.62
CA ARG A 117 8.71 13.40 13.49
C ARG A 117 7.95 12.25 12.82
N VAL A 118 7.71 11.14 13.52
CA VAL A 118 6.99 9.98 12.99
C VAL A 118 5.70 9.78 13.77
N VAL A 119 4.57 9.82 13.07
CA VAL A 119 3.23 9.78 13.69
C VAL A 119 2.34 8.68 13.10
N SER A 120 1.33 8.25 13.86
CA SER A 120 0.19 7.47 13.37
C SER A 120 -1.03 7.66 14.27
N SER A 121 -2.12 6.96 13.97
CA SER A 121 -3.30 6.92 14.83
C SER A 121 -3.02 6.18 16.14
N GLU A 122 -3.78 6.48 17.18
CA GLU A 122 -3.69 5.80 18.47
C GLU A 122 -3.86 4.27 18.33
N GLN A 123 -4.75 3.83 17.45
CA GLN A 123 -5.06 2.44 17.18
C GLN A 123 -3.86 1.71 16.56
N VAL A 124 -3.19 2.33 15.59
CA VAL A 124 -1.97 1.77 14.98
C VAL A 124 -0.84 1.74 16.02
N VAL A 125 -0.59 2.85 16.73
CA VAL A 125 0.48 2.95 17.74
C VAL A 125 0.33 1.88 18.83
N LYS A 126 -0.89 1.61 19.29
CA LYS A 126 -1.16 0.59 20.32
C LYS A 126 -0.80 -0.83 19.88
N LEU A 127 -0.89 -1.14 18.59
CA LEU A 127 -0.64 -2.48 18.05
C LEU A 127 0.83 -2.75 17.76
N ILE A 128 1.65 -1.70 17.56
CA ILE A 128 3.08 -1.84 17.20
C ILE A 128 3.86 -2.75 18.16
N PRO A 129 3.76 -2.64 19.50
CA PRO A 129 4.56 -3.47 20.39
C PRO A 129 4.31 -4.97 20.23
N GLU A 130 3.03 -5.37 20.16
CA GLU A 130 2.64 -6.78 20.01
C GLU A 130 3.03 -7.31 18.63
N ILE A 131 2.78 -6.54 17.55
CA ILE A 131 3.18 -6.94 16.21
C ILE A 131 4.70 -7.01 16.10
N HIS A 132 5.44 -6.07 16.69
CA HIS A 132 6.89 -6.11 16.70
C HIS A 132 7.40 -7.38 17.37
N GLU A 133 6.86 -7.73 18.54
CA GLU A 133 7.24 -8.95 19.27
C GLU A 133 7.00 -10.19 18.41
N ASP A 134 5.81 -10.34 17.81
CA ASP A 134 5.52 -11.47 16.92
C ASP A 134 6.47 -11.50 15.71
N ARG A 135 6.61 -10.39 14.98
CA ARG A 135 7.41 -10.34 13.75
C ARG A 135 8.91 -10.40 13.98
N HIS A 136 9.39 -10.00 15.16
CA HIS A 136 10.79 -10.15 15.56
C HIS A 136 11.18 -11.63 15.56
N HIS A 137 10.35 -12.52 16.11
CA HIS A 137 10.58 -13.97 16.09
C HIS A 137 10.76 -14.53 14.67
N TRP A 138 10.04 -13.98 13.69
CA TRP A 138 10.08 -14.45 12.31
C TRP A 138 11.24 -13.86 11.49
N PHE A 139 11.57 -12.58 11.72
CA PHE A 139 12.43 -11.83 10.80
C PHE A 139 13.78 -11.39 11.38
N TYR A 140 13.91 -11.17 12.69
CA TYR A 140 15.08 -10.50 13.25
C TYR A 140 16.40 -11.20 12.92
N ASP A 141 16.50 -12.51 13.17
CA ASP A 141 17.74 -13.26 12.93
C ASP A 141 18.17 -13.28 11.46
N ARG A 142 17.20 -13.21 10.55
CA ARG A 142 17.46 -13.19 9.10
C ARG A 142 18.00 -11.84 8.63
N TYR A 143 17.52 -10.75 9.21
CA TYR A 143 17.79 -9.40 8.71
C TYR A 143 18.74 -8.59 9.59
N LYS A 144 19.10 -9.05 10.80
CA LYS A 144 20.05 -8.33 11.66
C LYS A 144 21.40 -8.11 10.96
N PRO A 145 22.03 -6.93 11.14
CA PRO A 145 21.61 -5.82 12.02
C PRO A 145 20.64 -4.83 11.37
N ASP A 146 20.09 -5.12 10.19
CA ASP A 146 19.27 -4.21 9.38
C ASP A 146 17.78 -4.18 9.74
N TYR A 147 17.42 -4.77 10.89
CA TYR A 147 16.06 -4.91 11.41
C TYR A 147 16.02 -4.44 12.87
N PRO A 148 14.94 -3.79 13.34
CA PRO A 148 14.84 -3.33 14.72
C PRO A 148 14.84 -4.47 15.73
N ASP A 149 15.74 -4.41 16.70
CA ASP A 149 15.73 -5.32 17.85
C ASP A 149 14.65 -4.90 18.87
N VAL A 150 14.49 -3.58 19.06
CA VAL A 150 13.52 -2.98 19.99
C VAL A 150 12.33 -2.41 19.21
N ALA A 151 11.14 -2.55 19.79
CA ALA A 151 9.91 -2.02 19.22
C ALA A 151 10.03 -0.51 18.88
N PRO A 152 9.80 -0.10 17.63
CA PRO A 152 9.90 1.30 17.25
C PRO A 152 8.83 2.17 17.92
N VAL A 153 9.21 3.38 18.34
CA VAL A 153 8.32 4.30 19.06
C VAL A 153 7.78 5.39 18.13
N VAL A 154 6.51 5.25 17.75
CA VAL A 154 5.72 6.17 16.91
C VAL A 154 4.83 7.07 17.78
N GLU A 155 4.72 8.36 17.45
CA GLU A 155 3.86 9.30 18.15
C GLU A 155 2.39 9.17 17.71
N SER A 156 1.44 9.22 18.64
CA SER A 156 0.02 9.23 18.31
C SER A 156 -0.46 10.64 17.97
N PHE A 157 -1.21 10.80 16.87
CA PHE A 157 -2.01 12.00 16.59
C PHE A 157 -3.45 11.92 17.12
N GLY A 158 -3.80 10.85 17.85
CA GLY A 158 -5.13 10.59 18.39
C GLY A 158 -5.93 9.53 17.62
N ALA A 159 -7.17 9.29 18.05
CA ALA A 159 -8.00 8.20 17.57
C ALA A 159 -8.91 8.53 16.37
N GLY A 160 -9.03 9.81 16.01
CA GLY A 160 -9.93 10.29 14.96
C GLY A 160 -9.19 10.83 13.74
N THR A 161 -9.93 11.01 12.65
CA THR A 161 -9.44 11.70 11.46
C THR A 161 -8.93 13.10 11.80
N VAL A 162 -7.74 13.45 11.32
CA VAL A 162 -7.06 14.71 11.65
C VAL A 162 -6.42 15.34 10.42
N GLU A 163 -6.34 16.67 10.41
CA GLU A 163 -5.50 17.42 9.46
C GLU A 163 -4.12 17.64 10.08
N LEU A 164 -3.07 17.21 9.38
CA LEU A 164 -1.68 17.38 9.79
C LEU A 164 -1.04 18.47 8.92
N ALA A 165 -0.47 19.50 9.55
CA ALA A 165 0.27 20.55 8.88
C ALA A 165 1.78 20.33 9.05
N ALA A 166 2.49 20.17 7.93
CA ALA A 166 3.94 19.99 7.88
C ALA A 166 4.46 20.37 6.50
N ALA A 167 5.75 20.72 6.38
CA ALA A 167 6.38 21.05 5.09
C ALA A 167 5.70 22.18 4.28
N GLY A 168 4.84 23.00 4.90
CA GLY A 168 4.03 24.00 4.21
C GLY A 168 2.81 23.42 3.47
N LEU A 169 2.46 22.16 3.76
CA LEU A 169 1.31 21.44 3.26
C LEU A 169 0.34 21.11 4.40
N LYS A 170 -0.87 20.74 4.00
CA LYS A 170 -1.88 20.10 4.85
C LYS A 170 -2.23 18.76 4.22
N VAL A 171 -2.20 17.70 5.02
CA VAL A 171 -2.66 16.37 4.62
C VAL A 171 -3.71 15.90 5.62
N LYS A 172 -4.69 15.13 5.16
CA LYS A 172 -5.73 14.58 6.03
C LYS A 172 -5.47 13.11 6.27
N ALA A 173 -5.25 12.74 7.53
CA ALA A 173 -5.06 11.36 7.94
C ALA A 173 -6.41 10.82 8.44
N HIS A 174 -7.03 9.95 7.65
CA HIS A 174 -8.29 9.29 7.97
C HIS A 174 -8.02 8.04 8.78
N VAL A 175 -8.57 7.98 10.00
CA VAL A 175 -8.47 6.78 10.83
C VAL A 175 -9.60 5.84 10.46
N LEU A 176 -9.24 4.71 9.86
CA LEU A 176 -10.17 3.66 9.50
C LEU A 176 -10.06 2.48 10.48
N GLY A 177 -10.95 1.50 10.31
CA GLY A 177 -10.92 0.26 11.09
C GLY A 177 -10.03 -0.82 10.47
N ALA A 178 -10.27 -2.06 10.89
CA ALA A 178 -9.59 -3.23 10.34
C ALA A 178 -9.80 -3.38 8.81
N GLY A 179 -8.89 -4.10 8.17
CA GLY A 179 -8.85 -4.38 6.74
C GLY A 179 -7.70 -5.32 6.40
N CYS A 180 -6.60 -4.83 5.82
CA CYS A 180 -5.37 -5.62 5.67
C CYS A 180 -4.61 -5.85 7.00
N SER A 181 -4.98 -5.09 8.04
CA SER A 181 -4.47 -5.13 9.41
C SER A 181 -5.61 -4.79 10.39
N GLU A 182 -5.39 -4.89 11.70
CA GLU A 182 -6.43 -4.59 12.71
C GLU A 182 -6.73 -3.09 12.86
N ALA A 183 -5.83 -2.21 12.41
CA ALA A 183 -6.03 -0.76 12.34
C ALA A 183 -5.35 -0.19 11.10
N HIS A 184 -5.93 0.88 10.54
CA HIS A 184 -5.41 1.51 9.32
C HIS A 184 -5.63 3.01 9.28
N VAL A 185 -4.67 3.73 8.73
CA VAL A 185 -4.74 5.15 8.40
C VAL A 185 -4.60 5.29 6.90
N VAL A 186 -5.48 6.07 6.28
CA VAL A 186 -5.36 6.48 4.89
C VAL A 186 -5.03 7.96 4.85
N VAL A 187 -4.03 8.36 4.06
CA VAL A 187 -3.66 9.77 3.91
C VAL A 187 -4.24 10.32 2.61
N GLU A 188 -4.94 11.45 2.70
CA GLU A 188 -5.45 12.23 1.57
C GLU A 188 -4.63 13.52 1.44
N PHE A 189 -4.25 13.84 0.21
CA PHE A 189 -3.55 15.07 -0.16
C PHE A 189 -4.02 15.54 -1.54
N ASP A 190 -4.72 16.67 -1.61
CA ASP A 190 -5.39 17.13 -2.83
C ASP A 190 -6.19 15.98 -3.47
N ASP A 191 -5.92 15.60 -4.73
CA ASP A 191 -6.59 14.49 -5.42
C ASP A 191 -5.92 13.11 -5.18
N HIS A 192 -4.96 13.01 -4.26
CA HIS A 192 -4.19 11.81 -3.97
C HIS A 192 -4.69 11.07 -2.72
N VAL A 193 -4.68 9.74 -2.78
CA VAL A 193 -4.85 8.88 -1.61
C VAL A 193 -3.71 7.88 -1.50
N PHE A 194 -3.08 7.83 -0.33
CA PHE A 194 -2.10 6.83 0.08
C PHE A 194 -2.79 5.74 0.89
N ALA A 195 -3.02 4.60 0.25
CA ALA A 195 -3.89 3.55 0.78
C ALA A 195 -3.13 2.52 1.63
N GLY A 196 -1.80 2.47 1.55
CA GLY A 196 -1.01 1.40 2.16
C GLY A 196 -1.44 0.04 1.61
N ASP A 197 -1.31 -1.02 2.41
CA ASP A 197 -1.58 -2.39 1.95
C ASP A 197 -3.06 -2.71 1.73
N LEU A 198 -3.98 -1.74 1.90
CA LEU A 198 -5.37 -1.90 1.49
C LEU A 198 -5.53 -1.96 -0.03
N VAL A 199 -4.53 -1.55 -0.81
CA VAL A 199 -4.53 -1.65 -2.27
C VAL A 199 -3.19 -2.21 -2.73
N ALA A 200 -3.24 -3.23 -3.58
CA ALA A 200 -2.08 -3.78 -4.27
C ALA A 200 -2.29 -3.70 -5.79
N ASN A 201 -1.24 -3.39 -6.54
CA ASN A 201 -1.27 -3.38 -8.00
C ASN A 201 -0.32 -4.44 -8.56
N ASN A 202 -0.86 -5.44 -9.26
CA ASN A 202 -0.12 -6.61 -9.76
C ASN A 202 0.64 -7.40 -8.68
N HIS A 203 0.08 -7.48 -7.48
CA HIS A 203 0.60 -8.28 -6.37
C HIS A 203 -0.56 -8.97 -5.65
N HIS A 204 -0.32 -10.16 -5.12
CA HIS A 204 -1.29 -10.81 -4.24
C HIS A 204 -1.37 -10.07 -2.90
N SER A 205 -2.59 -9.87 -2.38
CA SER A 205 -2.83 -9.16 -1.12
C SER A 205 -2.51 -10.03 0.11
N TRP A 206 -2.03 -9.39 1.18
CA TRP A 206 -1.72 -10.04 2.47
C TRP A 206 -3.00 -10.27 3.29
N LEU A 207 -3.54 -11.49 3.28
CA LEU A 207 -4.86 -11.81 3.85
C LEU A 207 -4.81 -12.52 5.20
N GLU A 208 -3.65 -12.54 5.87
CA GLU A 208 -3.35 -13.36 7.06
C GLU A 208 -4.36 -13.23 8.22
N ILE A 209 -5.05 -12.09 8.37
CA ILE A 209 -6.01 -11.89 9.46
C ILE A 209 -7.47 -12.13 9.04
N GLY A 210 -7.73 -12.49 7.78
CA GLY A 210 -9.06 -12.86 7.31
C GLY A 210 -10.14 -11.78 7.52
N LYS A 211 -9.83 -10.50 7.34
CA LYS A 211 -10.79 -9.38 7.49
C LYS A 211 -11.32 -8.87 6.15
N THR A 212 -11.63 -9.77 5.22
CA THR A 212 -11.99 -9.41 3.84
C THR A 212 -13.27 -8.57 3.74
N ASP A 213 -14.25 -8.76 4.63
CA ASP A 213 -15.47 -7.96 4.65
C ASP A 213 -15.21 -6.53 5.18
N GLU A 214 -14.38 -6.39 6.21
CA GLU A 214 -13.90 -5.10 6.69
C GLU A 214 -13.09 -4.39 5.60
N TRP A 215 -12.18 -5.10 4.94
CA TRP A 215 -11.34 -4.56 3.87
C TRP A 215 -12.18 -4.02 2.71
N LEU A 216 -13.20 -4.75 2.25
CA LEU A 216 -14.15 -4.26 1.24
C LEU A 216 -14.86 -2.98 1.69
N ARG A 217 -15.17 -2.82 2.99
CA ARG A 217 -15.71 -1.57 3.53
C ARG A 217 -14.68 -0.43 3.49
N ARG A 218 -13.41 -0.70 3.79
CA ARG A 218 -12.32 0.29 3.68
C ARG A 218 -12.16 0.79 2.25
N LEU A 219 -12.24 -0.09 1.24
CA LEU A 219 -12.19 0.30 -0.16
C LEU A 219 -13.36 1.23 -0.55
N ALA A 220 -14.56 0.99 -0.01
CA ALA A 220 -15.70 1.87 -0.21
C ALA A 220 -15.50 3.26 0.44
N GLU A 221 -14.92 3.30 1.64
CA GLU A 221 -14.57 4.56 2.33
C GLU A 221 -13.52 5.35 1.54
N ILE A 222 -12.47 4.69 1.01
CA ILE A 222 -11.46 5.32 0.15
C ILE A 222 -12.09 5.87 -1.14
N ARG A 223 -12.99 5.10 -1.77
CA ARG A 223 -13.68 5.51 -2.99
C ARG A 223 -14.54 6.75 -2.77
N ALA A 224 -15.14 6.91 -1.58
CA ALA A 224 -15.93 8.08 -1.21
C ALA A 224 -15.09 9.37 -1.06
N LEU A 225 -13.77 9.27 -1.01
CA LEU A 225 -12.86 10.43 -1.09
C LEU A 225 -12.69 10.94 -2.52
N HIS A 226 -13.19 10.23 -3.53
CA HIS A 226 -13.07 10.56 -4.95
C HIS A 226 -11.63 10.83 -5.45
N PRO A 227 -10.64 9.97 -5.13
CA PRO A 227 -9.26 10.20 -5.54
C PRO A 227 -9.08 10.13 -7.06
N GLN A 228 -8.27 11.02 -7.61
CA GLN A 228 -7.76 10.86 -8.98
C GLN A 228 -6.52 9.96 -9.01
N TYR A 229 -5.71 9.98 -7.95
CA TYR A 229 -4.49 9.19 -7.82
C TYR A 229 -4.56 8.28 -6.59
N VAL A 230 -4.28 7.00 -6.80
CA VAL A 230 -4.21 5.99 -5.74
C VAL A 230 -2.79 5.45 -5.66
N HIS A 231 -2.21 5.56 -4.47
CA HIS A 231 -0.86 5.13 -4.12
C HIS A 231 -0.93 3.85 -3.27
N PRO A 232 -0.71 2.66 -3.86
CA PRO A 232 -0.86 1.38 -3.18
C PRO A 232 0.30 1.07 -2.24
N GLY A 233 0.14 0.08 -1.37
CA GLY A 233 1.24 -0.41 -0.54
C GLY A 233 2.28 -1.19 -1.34
N ARG A 234 1.88 -1.75 -2.49
CA ARG A 234 2.72 -2.52 -3.43
C ARG A 234 2.30 -2.31 -4.87
N GLY A 235 3.29 -2.26 -5.76
CA GLY A 235 3.10 -2.07 -7.19
C GLY A 235 2.96 -0.61 -7.62
N ALA A 236 2.78 -0.41 -8.92
CA ALA A 236 2.76 0.93 -9.49
C ALA A 236 1.54 1.74 -9.05
N ASN A 237 1.70 3.06 -8.92
CA ASN A 237 0.58 3.98 -8.71
C ASN A 237 -0.36 3.97 -9.92
N GLY A 238 -1.62 4.33 -9.68
CA GLY A 238 -2.66 4.39 -10.71
C GLY A 238 -3.77 5.36 -10.33
N GLY A 239 -4.90 5.27 -10.99
CA GLY A 239 -6.09 6.01 -10.63
C GLY A 239 -7.05 5.19 -9.77
N ALA A 240 -8.29 5.68 -9.67
CA ALA A 240 -9.36 5.03 -8.93
C ALA A 240 -9.64 3.58 -9.40
N GLU A 241 -9.23 3.20 -10.62
CA GLU A 241 -9.38 1.82 -11.11
C GLU A 241 -8.62 0.78 -10.26
N LEU A 242 -7.61 1.20 -9.49
CA LEU A 242 -6.93 0.29 -8.57
C LEU A 242 -7.85 -0.18 -7.43
N LEU A 243 -8.79 0.66 -6.99
CA LEU A 243 -9.78 0.29 -5.96
C LEU A 243 -10.72 -0.80 -6.47
N ASP A 244 -11.16 -0.68 -7.73
CA ASP A 244 -12.07 -1.65 -8.35
C ASP A 244 -11.37 -2.98 -8.64
N ARG A 245 -10.07 -2.94 -8.98
CA ARG A 245 -9.25 -4.14 -9.16
C ARG A 245 -9.02 -4.87 -7.83
N GLU A 246 -8.67 -4.15 -6.77
CA GLU A 246 -8.51 -4.75 -5.44
C GLU A 246 -9.83 -5.34 -4.94
N GLU A 247 -10.94 -4.62 -5.07
CA GLU A 247 -12.27 -5.13 -4.71
C GLU A 247 -12.62 -6.41 -5.48
N SER A 248 -12.36 -6.42 -6.79
CA SER A 248 -12.59 -7.60 -7.63
C SER A 248 -11.73 -8.78 -7.22
N TYR A 249 -10.45 -8.53 -6.89
CA TYR A 249 -9.52 -9.53 -6.41
C TYR A 249 -9.99 -10.16 -5.10
N LEU A 250 -10.30 -9.35 -4.09
CA LEU A 250 -10.78 -9.82 -2.78
C LEU A 250 -12.06 -10.64 -2.92
N ARG A 251 -13.03 -10.15 -3.71
CA ARG A 251 -14.29 -10.87 -3.98
C ARG A 251 -14.05 -12.21 -4.66
N HIS A 252 -13.06 -12.28 -5.56
CA HIS A 252 -12.69 -13.53 -6.22
C HIS A 252 -12.07 -14.53 -5.25
N VAL A 253 -11.16 -14.11 -4.37
CA VAL A 253 -10.61 -14.95 -3.30
C VAL A 253 -11.73 -15.50 -2.42
N VAL A 254 -12.59 -14.62 -1.88
CA VAL A 254 -13.75 -14.99 -1.05
C VAL A 254 -14.62 -16.03 -1.76
N LYS A 255 -14.89 -15.82 -3.05
CA LYS A 255 -15.72 -16.73 -3.87
C LYS A 255 -15.06 -18.10 -4.08
N LEU A 256 -13.75 -18.15 -4.31
CA LEU A 256 -13.03 -19.42 -4.47
C LEU A 256 -13.04 -20.23 -3.17
N VAL A 257 -12.79 -19.58 -2.03
CA VAL A 257 -12.89 -20.22 -0.71
C VAL A 257 -14.31 -20.73 -0.45
N ALA A 258 -15.34 -19.92 -0.73
CA ALA A 258 -16.74 -20.29 -0.49
C ALA A 258 -17.18 -21.55 -1.26
N ARG A 259 -16.66 -21.75 -2.48
CA ARG A 259 -16.93 -22.91 -3.35
C ARG A 259 -16.41 -24.22 -2.77
N GLU A 260 -15.38 -24.18 -1.93
CA GLU A 260 -14.84 -25.36 -1.24
C GLU A 260 -15.66 -25.71 0.02
N HIS A 261 -16.73 -24.97 0.31
CA HIS A 261 -17.64 -25.19 1.42
C HIS A 261 -16.93 -25.29 2.79
N PRO A 262 -16.27 -24.21 3.24
CA PRO A 262 -15.28 -24.27 4.31
C PRO A 262 -15.85 -24.81 5.63
N ARG A 263 -15.06 -25.70 6.23
CA ARG A 263 -15.22 -26.29 7.57
C ARG A 263 -13.83 -26.44 8.19
N MET A 264 -13.75 -26.39 9.51
CA MET A 264 -12.47 -26.59 10.21
C MET A 264 -12.20 -28.08 10.49
N PRO A 265 -10.95 -28.54 10.38
CA PRO A 265 -9.77 -27.80 9.91
C PRO A 265 -9.78 -27.59 8.38
N ALA A 266 -9.08 -26.56 7.89
CA ALA A 266 -8.90 -26.33 6.47
C ALA A 266 -8.08 -27.48 5.84
N PRO A 267 -8.57 -28.16 4.79
CA PRO A 267 -7.79 -29.19 4.12
C PRO A 267 -6.68 -28.56 3.25
N ASP A 268 -5.43 -28.96 3.44
CA ASP A 268 -4.28 -28.47 2.65
C ASP A 268 -4.53 -28.58 1.14
N ALA A 269 -5.09 -29.71 0.70
CA ALA A 269 -5.41 -29.94 -0.71
C ALA A 269 -6.43 -28.93 -1.28
N ALA A 270 -7.32 -28.38 -0.45
CA ALA A 270 -8.26 -27.33 -0.88
C ALA A 270 -7.56 -25.97 -0.95
N ILE A 271 -6.71 -25.65 0.03
CA ILE A 271 -5.88 -24.43 0.01
C ILE A 271 -4.98 -24.40 -1.23
N GLU A 272 -4.28 -25.50 -1.52
CA GLU A 272 -3.41 -25.61 -2.71
C GLU A 272 -4.18 -25.48 -4.03
N ARG A 273 -5.40 -26.04 -4.12
CA ARG A 273 -6.26 -25.84 -5.30
C ARG A 273 -6.64 -24.39 -5.50
N ILE A 274 -7.05 -23.70 -4.44
CA ILE A 274 -7.42 -22.27 -4.51
C ILE A 274 -6.21 -21.43 -4.88
N LYS A 275 -5.05 -21.69 -4.25
CA LYS A 275 -3.78 -21.02 -4.56
C LYS A 275 -3.42 -21.16 -6.04
N ALA A 276 -3.38 -22.40 -6.56
CA ALA A 276 -3.06 -22.65 -7.96
C ALA A 276 -4.06 -21.97 -8.92
N GLN A 277 -5.34 -21.90 -8.55
CA GLN A 277 -6.34 -21.19 -9.33
C GLN A 277 -6.12 -19.67 -9.32
N LEU A 278 -5.74 -19.08 -8.18
CA LEU A 278 -5.41 -17.66 -8.07
C LEU A 278 -4.15 -17.29 -8.87
N GLU A 279 -3.09 -18.09 -8.79
CA GLU A 279 -1.87 -17.87 -9.59
C GLU A 279 -2.16 -17.96 -11.10
N LYS A 280 -3.07 -18.83 -11.50
CA LYS A 280 -3.54 -18.94 -12.89
C LYS A 280 -4.38 -17.74 -13.32
N ASP A 281 -5.28 -17.27 -12.46
CA ASP A 281 -6.20 -16.16 -12.77
C ASP A 281 -5.50 -14.80 -12.76
N TYR A 282 -4.42 -14.66 -11.98
CA TYR A 282 -3.60 -13.46 -11.86
C TYR A 282 -2.14 -13.73 -12.27
N PRO A 283 -1.89 -14.09 -13.54
CA PRO A 283 -0.55 -14.44 -13.98
C PRO A 283 0.40 -13.24 -13.84
N GLY A 284 1.57 -13.48 -13.25
CA GLY A 284 2.60 -12.46 -13.07
C GLY A 284 2.38 -11.52 -11.89
N TYR A 285 1.36 -11.74 -11.05
CA TYR A 285 1.27 -11.04 -9.78
C TYR A 285 2.45 -11.42 -8.87
N GLY A 286 3.06 -10.42 -8.23
CA GLY A 286 4.10 -10.63 -7.23
C GLY A 286 3.55 -11.19 -5.91
N ASN A 287 4.46 -11.58 -5.01
CA ASN A 287 4.14 -12.06 -3.66
C ASN A 287 3.17 -13.26 -3.58
N ALA A 288 3.23 -14.21 -4.52
CA ALA A 288 2.38 -15.41 -4.51
C ALA A 288 2.39 -16.18 -3.17
N TYR A 289 3.51 -16.17 -2.44
CA TYR A 289 3.61 -16.78 -1.10
C TYR A 289 2.67 -16.16 -0.05
N PHE A 290 2.14 -14.94 -0.26
CA PHE A 290 1.12 -14.36 0.62
C PHE A 290 -0.16 -15.19 0.63
N LEU A 291 -0.44 -15.95 -0.44
CA LEU A 291 -1.60 -16.84 -0.51
C LEU A 291 -1.49 -18.00 0.49
N GLU A 292 -0.28 -18.50 0.77
CA GLU A 292 -0.05 -19.61 1.71
C GLU A 292 -0.47 -19.23 3.13
N ILE A 293 -0.23 -17.96 3.49
CA ILE A 293 -0.54 -17.40 4.80
C ILE A 293 -2.01 -16.94 4.85
N GLY A 294 -2.47 -16.31 3.77
CA GLY A 294 -3.77 -15.62 3.74
C GLY A 294 -4.98 -16.53 3.51
N LEU A 295 -4.86 -17.58 2.69
CA LEU A 295 -5.99 -18.46 2.37
C LEU A 295 -6.53 -19.23 3.57
N PRO A 296 -5.70 -19.77 4.49
CA PRO A 296 -6.19 -20.37 5.73
C PRO A 296 -7.04 -19.42 6.58
N ALA A 297 -6.66 -18.15 6.66
CA ALA A 297 -7.39 -17.15 7.45
C ALA A 297 -8.76 -16.82 6.85
N GLU A 298 -8.84 -16.63 5.54
CA GLU A 298 -10.13 -16.45 4.86
C GLU A 298 -11.00 -17.71 4.96
N TRP A 299 -10.40 -18.91 4.93
CA TRP A 299 -11.11 -20.16 5.16
C TRP A 299 -11.73 -20.23 6.55
N GLU A 300 -10.94 -19.95 7.59
CA GLU A 300 -11.39 -19.96 8.98
C GLU A 300 -12.55 -18.98 9.20
N ARG A 301 -12.43 -17.76 8.67
CA ARG A 301 -13.48 -16.74 8.71
C ARG A 301 -14.81 -17.27 8.19
N GLN A 302 -14.81 -17.85 6.99
CA GLN A 302 -16.03 -18.38 6.37
C GLN A 302 -16.57 -19.63 7.07
N ALA A 303 -15.69 -20.50 7.59
CA ALA A 303 -16.09 -21.64 8.40
C ALA A 303 -16.78 -21.19 9.70
N GLY A 304 -16.32 -20.08 10.31
CA GLY A 304 -16.91 -19.45 11.49
C GLY A 304 -18.32 -18.90 11.22
N LEU A 305 -18.53 -18.21 10.10
CA LEU A 305 -19.84 -17.67 9.71
C LEU A 305 -20.91 -18.76 9.61
N ARG A 306 -20.57 -19.91 9.00
CA ARG A 306 -21.51 -21.03 8.82
C ARG A 306 -21.95 -21.67 10.14
N ARG A 307 -21.12 -21.63 11.18
CA ARG A 307 -21.52 -22.10 12.52
C ARG A 307 -22.65 -21.26 13.11
N HIS A 308 -22.71 -19.97 12.76
CA HIS A 308 -23.70 -19.02 13.27
C HIS A 308 -24.99 -19.00 12.43
N SER A 309 -24.95 -19.46 11.18
CA SER A 309 -26.13 -19.52 10.28
C SER A 309 -26.94 -20.81 10.41
N GLY A 310 -26.47 -21.78 11.21
CA GLY A 310 -27.07 -23.10 11.39
C GLY A 310 -27.83 -23.27 12.72
N HIS A 311 -28.33 -22.19 13.31
CA HIS A 311 -29.22 -22.18 14.47
C HIS A 311 -30.55 -21.53 14.09
#